data_AF-A0A6P0M7X0-F1
#
_entry.id   AF-A0A6P0M7X0-F1
#
_cell.length_a   1.000
_cell.length_b   1.000
_cell.length_c   1.000
_cell.angle_alpha   90.00
_cell.angle_beta   90.00
_cell.angle_gamma   90.00
#
_symmetry.space_group_name_H-M   'P 1'
#
loop_
_entity.id
_entity.type
_entity.pdbx_description
1 polymer ?
#
loop_
_entity_poly.entity_id
_entity_poly.type
_entity_poly.pdbx_seq_one_letter_code
_entity_poly.pdbx_strand_id
1 'polypeptide(L)'
;MVNSPEVDTILRTQAETDDFELGDALLLDKEVIHRSCLLTEGPINRRRAFLMRFIAADSTYDLDRVQKLKPFMDILGYGSVSTFALDICKEEGELIMESPLFNTTRAKRLIPVKQ
;
A
#
# COMPACT_ATOMS: atom_id res chain seq x y z
N MET A 1 -7.12 -16.72 -2.34
CA MET A 1 -8.25 -16.26 -1.51
C MET A 1 -8.73 -14.86 -1.89
N VAL A 2 -7.84 -13.88 -2.15
CA VAL A 2 -8.21 -12.47 -2.41
C VAL A 2 -9.00 -12.21 -3.71
N ASN A 3 -8.87 -13.07 -4.73
CA ASN A 3 -9.62 -12.95 -6.00
C ASN A 3 -10.62 -14.10 -6.19
N SER A 4 -11.39 -14.40 -5.15
CA SER A 4 -12.41 -15.45 -5.18
C SER A 4 -13.81 -14.83 -5.37
N PRO A 5 -14.76 -15.52 -6.04
CA PRO A 5 -16.13 -15.05 -6.18
C PRO A 5 -16.80 -14.73 -4.83
N GLU A 6 -16.42 -15.45 -3.77
CA GLU A 6 -16.91 -15.27 -2.42
C GLU A 6 -16.46 -13.92 -1.84
N VAL A 7 -15.19 -13.56 -2.05
CA VAL A 7 -14.66 -12.24 -1.63
C VAL A 7 -15.32 -11.11 -2.43
N ASP A 8 -15.54 -11.28 -3.74
CA ASP A 8 -16.26 -10.27 -4.53
C ASP A 8 -17.71 -10.10 -4.05
N THR A 9 -18.36 -11.19 -3.66
CA THR A 9 -19.72 -11.15 -3.09
C THR A 9 -19.77 -10.37 -1.78
N ILE A 10 -18.83 -10.62 -0.87
CA ILE A 10 -18.71 -9.86 0.39
C ILE A 10 -18.47 -8.38 0.07
N LEU A 11 -17.52 -8.06 -0.80
CA LEU A 11 -17.20 -6.68 -1.17
C LEU A 11 -18.34 -5.95 -1.88
N ARG A 12 -19.26 -6.64 -2.57
CA ARG A 12 -20.42 -6.00 -3.20
C ARG A 12 -21.57 -5.76 -2.24
N THR A 13 -21.64 -6.53 -1.15
CA THR A 13 -22.80 -6.52 -0.25
C THR A 13 -22.50 -5.81 1.07
N GLN A 14 -21.23 -5.78 1.49
CA GLN A 14 -20.82 -5.29 2.80
C GLN A 14 -19.82 -4.14 2.73
N ALA A 15 -19.27 -3.80 1.55
CA ALA A 15 -18.32 -2.70 1.47
C ALA A 15 -19.03 -1.36 1.66
N GLU A 16 -18.44 -0.54 2.51
CA GLU A 16 -18.81 0.88 2.65
C GLU A 16 -17.97 1.70 1.66
N THR A 17 -18.58 2.75 1.10
CA THR A 17 -17.89 3.68 0.21
C THR A 17 -17.66 4.97 0.96
N ASP A 18 -16.39 5.30 1.18
CA ASP A 18 -15.99 6.56 1.78
C ASP A 18 -16.06 7.71 0.75
N ASP A 19 -16.62 8.84 1.18
CA ASP A 19 -16.63 10.09 0.42
C ASP A 19 -15.60 11.05 1.05
N PHE A 20 -14.39 11.08 0.50
CA PHE A 20 -13.26 11.84 1.03
C PHE A 20 -13.20 13.27 0.49
N GLU A 21 -13.04 14.22 1.40
CA GLU A 21 -12.65 15.60 1.08
C GLU A 21 -11.11 15.79 1.10
N LEU A 22 -10.65 16.96 0.64
CA LEU A 22 -9.24 17.30 0.69
C LEU A 22 -8.77 17.45 2.15
N GLY A 23 -7.86 16.58 2.56
CA GLY A 23 -7.33 16.55 3.92
C GLY A 23 -7.77 15.32 4.71
N ASP A 24 -8.80 14.62 4.25
CA ASP A 24 -9.21 13.37 4.86
C ASP A 24 -8.15 12.28 4.66
N ALA A 25 -8.08 11.38 5.63
CA ALA A 25 -7.14 10.27 5.63
C ALA A 25 -7.86 8.98 6.03
N LEU A 26 -7.62 7.93 5.26
CA LEU A 26 -8.00 6.57 5.63
C LEU A 26 -6.77 5.85 6.21
N LEU A 27 -6.88 5.42 7.46
CA LEU A 27 -5.91 4.53 8.09
C LEU A 27 -6.50 3.11 8.11
N LEU A 28 -5.80 2.19 7.45
CA LEU A 28 -6.23 0.79 7.36
C LEU A 28 -5.04 -0.14 7.59
N ASP A 29 -5.31 -1.30 8.19
CA ASP A 29 -4.33 -2.39 8.27
C ASP A 29 -4.09 -2.96 6.86
N LYS A 30 -2.85 -3.37 6.57
CA LYS A 30 -2.47 -3.88 5.25
C LYS A 30 -3.27 -5.10 4.80
N GLU A 31 -3.87 -5.84 5.73
CA GLU A 31 -4.67 -7.04 5.47
C GLU A 31 -6.17 -6.73 5.32
N VAL A 32 -6.58 -5.46 5.42
CA VAL A 32 -7.96 -5.05 5.09
C VAL A 32 -8.22 -5.26 3.60
N ILE A 33 -9.19 -6.13 3.30
CA ILE A 33 -9.66 -6.34 1.94
C ILE A 33 -10.50 -5.13 1.53
N HIS A 34 -10.09 -4.45 0.46
CA HIS A 34 -10.75 -3.25 -0.06
C HIS A 34 -10.82 -3.28 -1.59
N ARG A 35 -11.70 -2.46 -2.15
CA ARG A 35 -11.85 -2.26 -3.61
C ARG A 35 -12.01 -0.79 -3.93
N SER A 36 -11.55 -0.40 -5.12
CA SER A 36 -11.79 0.94 -5.66
C SER A 36 -13.09 0.97 -6.46
N CYS A 37 -13.80 2.09 -6.40
CA CYS A 37 -14.84 2.43 -7.37
C CYS A 37 -14.20 3.06 -8.62
N LEU A 38 -14.82 2.84 -9.78
CA LEU A 38 -14.42 3.51 -11.01
C LEU A 38 -14.72 5.00 -10.89
N LEU A 39 -13.81 5.85 -11.39
CA LEU A 39 -14.09 7.27 -11.54
C LEU A 39 -15.05 7.44 -12.71
N THR A 40 -16.28 7.85 -12.42
CA THR A 40 -17.33 8.15 -13.41
C THR A 40 -17.30 9.62 -13.81
N GLU A 41 -18.09 10.01 -14.80
CA GLU A 41 -18.27 11.42 -15.18
C GLU A 41 -18.77 12.25 -13.98
N GLY A 42 -18.24 13.48 -13.86
CA GLY A 42 -18.56 14.37 -12.76
C GLY A 42 -17.67 15.63 -12.78
N PRO A 43 -17.83 16.53 -11.79
CA PRO A 43 -17.04 17.76 -11.70
C PRO A 43 -15.55 17.51 -11.46
N ILE A 44 -15.20 16.33 -10.93
CA ILE A 44 -13.83 15.90 -10.67
C ILE A 44 -13.40 14.93 -11.78
N ASN A 45 -12.49 15.38 -12.65
CA ASN A 45 -11.96 14.55 -13.74
C ASN A 45 -10.72 13.73 -13.36
N ARG A 46 -10.23 13.85 -12.12
CA ARG A 46 -9.06 13.11 -11.60
C ARG A 46 -9.11 12.95 -10.08
N ARG A 47 -8.70 11.79 -9.58
CA ARG A 47 -8.47 11.54 -8.15
C ARG A 47 -6.99 11.37 -7.89
N ARG A 48 -6.46 12.05 -6.86
CA ARG A 48 -5.08 11.86 -6.39
C ARG A 48 -5.11 11.56 -4.90
N ALA A 49 -4.36 10.54 -4.50
CA ALA A 49 -4.16 10.20 -3.10
C ALA A 49 -2.66 10.20 -2.80
N PHE A 50 -2.32 10.54 -1.56
CA PHE A 50 -0.99 10.33 -1.02
C PHE A 50 -1.02 9.06 -0.16
N LEU A 51 -0.14 8.10 -0.46
CA LEU A 51 -0.03 6.85 0.29
C LEU A 51 1.20 6.89 1.19
N MET A 52 1.00 6.60 2.47
CA MET A 52 2.06 6.39 3.45
C MET A 52 1.83 5.07 4.18
N ARG A 53 2.90 4.31 4.44
CA ARG A 53 2.84 3.08 5.23
C ARG A 53 3.65 3.28 6.51
N PHE A 54 3.04 2.92 7.63
CA PHE A 54 3.73 2.77 8.90
C PHE A 54 4.06 1.30 9.09
N ILE A 55 5.28 1.01 9.50
CA ILE A 55 5.75 -0.33 9.82
C ILE A 55 6.49 -0.29 11.15
N ALA A 56 6.54 -1.41 11.85
CA ALA A 56 7.35 -1.51 13.06
C ALA A 56 8.84 -1.45 12.70
N ALA A 57 9.68 -0.98 13.64
CA ALA A 57 11.10 -0.80 13.39
C ALA A 57 11.84 -2.14 13.14
N ASP A 58 11.26 -3.24 13.60
CA ASP A 58 11.71 -4.62 13.44
C ASP A 58 11.05 -5.36 12.27
N SER A 59 10.26 -4.66 11.44
CA SER A 59 9.64 -5.27 10.26
C SER A 59 10.68 -5.69 9.22
N THR A 60 10.51 -6.91 8.70
CA THR A 60 11.40 -7.52 7.70
C THR A 60 10.77 -7.49 6.30
N TYR A 61 11.64 -7.59 5.29
CA TYR A 61 11.26 -7.63 3.90
C TYR A 61 10.75 -9.01 3.47
N ASP A 62 9.58 -9.04 2.85
CA ASP A 62 8.91 -10.23 2.30
C ASP A 62 9.07 -10.22 0.77
N LEU A 63 10.20 -10.74 0.30
CA LEU A 63 10.58 -10.81 -1.09
C LEU A 63 9.66 -11.76 -1.86
N ASP A 64 9.27 -12.88 -1.26
CA ASP A 64 8.35 -13.85 -1.88
C ASP A 64 7.01 -13.18 -2.24
N ARG A 65 6.41 -12.41 -1.31
CA ARG A 65 5.18 -11.66 -1.58
C ARG A 65 5.37 -10.61 -2.66
N VAL A 66 6.49 -9.87 -2.64
CA VAL A 66 6.78 -8.86 -3.67
C VAL A 66 6.92 -9.49 -5.06
N GLN A 67 7.65 -10.60 -5.17
CA GLN A 67 7.81 -11.32 -6.43
C GLN A 67 6.48 -11.87 -6.96
N LYS A 68 5.62 -12.41 -6.08
CA LYS A 68 4.27 -12.88 -6.46
C LYS A 68 3.35 -11.75 -6.92
N LEU A 69 3.54 -10.54 -6.42
CA LEU A 69 2.75 -9.36 -6.82
C LEU A 69 3.22 -8.73 -8.13
N LYS A 70 4.51 -8.87 -8.48
CA LYS A 70 5.10 -8.24 -9.66
C LYS A 70 4.33 -8.53 -10.97
N PRO A 71 3.93 -9.78 -11.31
CA PRO A 71 3.17 -10.04 -12.53
C PRO A 71 1.84 -9.28 -12.60
N PHE A 72 1.16 -9.13 -11.46
CA PHE A 72 -0.10 -8.37 -11.40
C PHE A 72 0.14 -6.87 -11.61
N MET A 73 1.22 -6.32 -11.06
CA MET A 73 1.60 -4.92 -11.27
C MET A 73 1.91 -4.63 -12.74
N ASP A 74 2.62 -5.55 -13.40
CA ASP A 74 2.97 -5.46 -14.83
C ASP A 74 1.69 -5.50 -15.69
N ILE A 75 0.74 -6.41 -15.40
CA ILE A 75 -0.54 -6.53 -16.12
C ILE A 75 -1.40 -5.27 -15.96
N LEU A 76 -1.45 -4.69 -14.77
CA LEU A 76 -2.29 -3.54 -14.46
C LEU A 76 -1.69 -2.20 -14.93
N GLY A 77 -0.54 -2.22 -15.60
CA GLY A 77 0.10 -1.01 -16.12
C GLY A 77 0.65 -0.09 -15.02
N TYR A 78 0.82 -0.59 -13.80
CA TYR A 78 1.38 0.17 -12.67
C TYR A 78 2.91 0.33 -12.75
N GLY A 79 3.52 0.06 -13.92
CA GLY A 79 4.96 -0.09 -14.14
C GLY A 79 5.85 1.09 -13.74
N SER A 80 5.29 2.22 -13.32
CA SER A 80 6.02 3.38 -12.79
C SER A 80 5.63 3.81 -11.37
N VAL A 81 4.56 3.26 -10.78
CA VAL A 81 3.88 3.92 -9.65
C VAL A 81 4.39 3.49 -8.27
N SER A 82 5.17 2.42 -8.17
CA SER A 82 6.03 2.22 -6.99
C SER A 82 6.91 0.97 -7.16
N THR A 83 8.10 1.16 -7.73
CA THR A 83 9.20 0.18 -7.57
C THR A 83 9.70 0.16 -6.13
N PHE A 84 9.20 1.01 -5.24
CA PHE A 84 9.61 1.07 -3.84
C PHE A 84 9.57 -0.30 -3.16
N ALA A 85 8.52 -1.10 -3.36
CA ALA A 85 8.46 -2.45 -2.80
C ALA A 85 9.54 -3.38 -3.36
N LEU A 86 10.02 -3.15 -4.59
CA LEU A 86 11.11 -3.91 -5.23
C LEU A 86 12.50 -3.40 -4.84
N ASP A 87 12.62 -2.10 -4.54
CA ASP A 87 13.90 -1.41 -4.35
C ASP A 87 14.28 -1.23 -2.87
N ILE A 88 13.33 -1.42 -1.95
CA ILE A 88 13.53 -1.15 -0.52
C ILE A 88 14.58 -2.07 0.10
N CYS A 89 14.56 -3.35 -0.25
CA CYS A 89 15.45 -4.38 0.25
C CYS A 89 15.73 -5.36 -0.89
N LYS A 90 16.81 -6.12 -0.78
CA LYS A 90 17.26 -7.07 -1.81
C LYS A 90 16.95 -8.51 -1.42
N GLU A 91 17.10 -8.84 -0.15
CA GLU A 91 17.05 -10.23 0.34
C GLU A 91 15.88 -10.43 1.31
N GLU A 92 15.28 -11.62 1.25
CA GLU A 92 14.23 -12.04 2.18
C GLU A 92 14.69 -11.89 3.63
N GLY A 93 13.83 -11.33 4.48
CA GLY A 93 14.12 -11.18 5.91
C GLY A 93 14.97 -9.96 6.28
N GLU A 94 15.47 -9.19 5.32
CA GLU A 94 16.21 -7.94 5.63
C GLU A 94 15.34 -6.96 6.44
N LEU A 95 15.93 -6.33 7.46
CA LEU A 95 15.25 -5.27 8.20
C LEU A 95 15.01 -4.08 7.29
N ILE A 96 13.75 -3.70 7.11
CA ILE A 96 13.36 -2.61 6.22
C ILE A 96 13.98 -1.28 6.68
N MET A 97 14.07 -1.06 8.00
CA MET A 97 14.70 0.14 8.57
C MET A 97 16.18 0.30 8.20
N GLU A 98 16.84 -0.82 7.89
CA GLU A 98 18.25 -0.87 7.49
C GLU A 98 18.46 -0.69 5.98
N SER A 99 17.38 -0.51 5.22
CA SER A 99 17.43 -0.23 3.79
C SER A 99 18.42 0.90 3.46
N PRO A 100 19.28 0.72 2.44
CA PRO A 100 20.16 1.77 1.94
C PRO A 100 19.41 3.05 1.52
N LEU A 101 18.14 2.94 1.13
CA LEU A 101 17.29 4.09 0.77
C LEU A 101 17.07 5.04 1.95
N PHE A 102 17.30 4.60 3.19
CA PHE A 102 17.04 5.37 4.39
C PHE A 102 18.30 5.89 5.09
N ASN A 103 19.51 5.60 4.58
CA ASN A 103 20.77 5.93 5.25
C ASN A 103 20.89 7.39 5.72
N THR A 104 20.37 8.35 4.96
CA THR A 104 20.42 9.79 5.30
C THR A 104 19.22 10.30 6.08
N THR A 105 18.17 9.48 6.23
CA THR A 105 16.87 9.91 6.79
C THR A 105 16.34 9.02 7.92
N ARG A 106 17.06 7.95 8.30
CA ARG A 106 16.61 6.93 9.25
C ARG A 106 16.07 7.51 10.57
N ALA A 107 16.84 8.40 11.20
CA ALA A 107 16.43 9.04 12.46
C ALA A 107 15.15 9.88 12.35
N LYS A 108 14.86 10.44 11.16
CA LYS A 108 13.67 11.27 10.90
C LYS A 108 12.43 10.44 10.53
N ARG A 109 12.59 9.13 10.30
CA ARG A 109 11.51 8.20 9.91
C ARG A 109 10.85 7.52 11.11
N LEU A 110 11.49 7.58 12.29
CA LEU A 110 10.91 7.05 13.51
C LEU A 110 9.88 8.03 14.08
N ILE A 111 8.70 7.50 14.39
CA ILE A 111 7.71 8.25 15.18
C ILE A 111 8.12 8.13 16.65
N PRO A 112 8.43 9.24 17.33
CA PRO A 112 8.80 9.19 18.73
C PRO A 112 7.61 8.71 19.55
N VAL A 113 7.82 7.67 20.35
CA VAL A 113 6.86 7.28 21.37
C VAL A 113 6.94 8.33 22.47
N LYS A 114 5.87 9.11 22.65
CA LYS A 114 5.76 9.94 23.85
C LYS A 114 5.67 8.99 25.05
N GLN A 115 6.69 9.04 25.90
CA GLN A 115 6.67 8.42 27.23
C GLN A 115 5.70 9.17 28.14
#